data_AF-A0AAD6WZA9-F1
#
_entry.id   AF-A0AAD6WZA9-F1
#
_cell.length_a   1.000
_cell.length_b   1.000
_cell.length_c   1.000
_cell.angle_alpha   90.00
_cell.angle_beta   90.00
_cell.angle_gamma   90.00
#
_symmetry.space_group_name_H-M   'P 1'
#
loop_
_entity.id
_entity.type
_entity.pdbx_description
1 polymer ?
#
loop_
_entity_poly.entity_id
_entity_poly.type
_entity_poly.pdbx_seq_one_letter_code
_entity_poly.pdbx_strand_id
1 'polypeptide(L)'
;MTEGPGPLIRTLLLLSVSSAFGSSLKLGNAERAVEWLFNHPDALLLLPPLLHPPRFAGTKDVPAKYKLKAFILHKGPSVHSGHYVAHIRAGDA
;
A
#
# COMPACT_ATOMS: atom_id res chain seq x y z
N MET A 1 31.35 24.68 -0.75
CA MET A 1 30.22 24.77 -1.69
C MET A 1 29.51 23.42 -1.72
N THR A 2 28.50 23.20 -0.87
CA THR A 2 27.34 22.32 -1.10
C THR A 2 26.34 22.54 0.04
N GLU A 3 25.61 23.65 0.00
CA GLU A 3 24.50 23.90 0.93
C GLU A 3 23.32 23.01 0.51
N GLY A 4 22.91 22.08 1.38
CA GLY A 4 21.80 21.17 1.14
C GLY A 4 20.45 21.91 1.13
N PRO A 5 19.42 21.40 0.43
CA PRO A 5 18.14 22.07 0.32
C PRO A 5 17.49 22.26 1.70
N GLY A 6 17.24 23.52 2.06
CA GLY A 6 16.79 23.95 3.38
C GLY A 6 15.35 23.54 3.77
N PRO A 7 14.95 23.81 5.03
CA PRO A 7 13.73 23.29 5.67
C PRO A 7 12.41 23.71 5.00
N LEU A 8 12.42 24.76 4.18
CA LEU A 8 11.21 25.27 3.51
C LEU A 8 10.67 24.32 2.44
N ILE A 9 11.54 23.59 1.74
CA ILE A 9 11.13 22.61 0.72
C ILE A 9 10.43 21.42 1.39
N ARG A 10 10.90 20.99 2.57
CA ARG A 10 10.25 19.94 3.37
C ARG A 10 8.85 20.35 3.84
N THR A 11 8.70 21.58 4.33
CA THR A 11 7.41 22.09 4.85
C THR A 11 6.35 22.24 3.76
N LEU A 12 6.75 22.71 2.56
CA LEU A 12 5.81 22.90 1.44
C LEU A 12 5.27 21.56 0.89
N LEU A 13 6.10 20.51 0.92
CA LEU A 13 5.73 19.18 0.45
C LEU A 13 4.74 18.48 1.41
N LEU A 14 4.93 18.64 2.73
CA LEU A 14 4.02 18.19 3.79
C LEU A 14 2.63 18.84 3.72
N LEU A 15 2.58 20.13 3.37
CA LEU A 15 1.32 20.88 3.17
C LEU A 15 0.50 20.35 1.97
N SER A 16 1.16 19.88 0.91
CA SER A 16 0.49 19.34 -0.28
C SER A 16 -0.26 18.03 0.02
N VAL A 17 0.39 17.09 0.72
CA VAL A 17 -0.20 15.83 1.21
C VAL A 17 -1.40 16.10 2.13
N SER A 18 -1.27 17.09 3.01
CA SER A 18 -2.32 17.49 3.95
C SER A 18 -3.54 18.11 3.24
N SER A 19 -3.36 18.76 2.09
CA SER A 19 -4.45 19.41 1.35
C SER A 19 -5.35 18.42 0.60
N ALA A 20 -4.78 17.41 -0.07
CA ALA A 20 -5.55 16.42 -0.83
C ALA A 20 -6.20 15.36 0.09
N PHE A 21 -5.46 14.84 1.08
CA PHE A 21 -6.03 13.99 2.12
C PHE A 21 -7.05 14.75 2.98
N GLY A 22 -6.70 15.98 3.38
CA GLY A 22 -7.54 16.83 4.20
C GLY A 22 -8.82 17.29 3.50
N SER A 23 -8.83 17.43 2.17
CA SER A 23 -10.08 17.75 1.44
C SER A 23 -11.05 16.58 1.42
N SER A 24 -10.58 15.33 1.26
CA SER A 24 -11.43 14.13 1.34
C SER A 24 -11.99 13.93 2.75
N LEU A 25 -11.18 14.17 3.79
CA LEU A 25 -11.63 14.10 5.19
C LEU A 25 -12.61 15.24 5.53
N LYS A 26 -12.36 16.46 5.04
CA LYS A 26 -13.23 17.65 5.27
C LYS A 26 -14.58 17.55 4.56
N LEU A 27 -14.69 16.77 3.48
CA LEU A 27 -15.97 16.50 2.80
C LEU A 27 -16.79 15.39 3.49
N GLY A 28 -16.33 14.86 4.63
CA GLY A 28 -17.03 13.82 5.40
C GLY A 28 -17.03 12.44 4.74
N ASN A 29 -16.18 12.21 3.74
CA ASN A 29 -16.12 10.95 2.99
C ASN A 29 -14.87 10.16 3.40
N ALA A 30 -15.02 9.36 4.46
CA ALA A 30 -13.94 8.58 5.05
C ALA A 30 -13.38 7.56 4.06
N GLU A 31 -14.23 6.99 3.21
CA GLU A 31 -13.91 5.99 2.20
C GLU A 31 -12.96 6.55 1.15
N ARG A 32 -13.20 7.78 0.68
CA ARG A 32 -12.28 8.48 -0.22
C ARG A 32 -10.95 8.84 0.43
N ALA A 33 -10.96 9.21 1.71
CA ALA A 33 -9.72 9.46 2.43
C ALA A 33 -8.89 8.17 2.56
N VAL A 34 -9.54 7.02 2.79
CA VAL A 34 -8.88 5.70 2.83
C VAL A 34 -8.37 5.28 1.45
N GLU A 35 -9.15 5.46 0.39
CA GLU A 35 -8.72 5.19 -0.99
C GLU A 35 -7.49 6.03 -1.36
N TRP A 36 -7.52 7.33 -1.05
CA TRP A 36 -6.40 8.22 -1.31
C TRP A 36 -5.14 7.80 -0.56
N LEU A 37 -5.29 7.38 0.71
CA LEU A 37 -4.20 6.91 1.56
C LEU A 37 -3.45 5.72 0.98
N PHE A 38 -4.18 4.73 0.43
CA PHE A 38 -3.56 3.52 -0.14
C PHE A 38 -2.96 3.75 -1.54
N ASN A 39 -3.48 4.71 -2.31
CA ASN A 39 -2.98 5.03 -3.64
C ASN A 39 -1.79 6.00 -3.65
N HIS A 40 -1.48 6.63 -2.51
CA HIS A 40 -0.36 7.56 -2.36
C HIS A 40 0.56 7.14 -1.19
N PRO A 41 1.16 5.93 -1.24
CA PRO A 41 2.02 5.44 -0.16
C PRO A 41 3.31 6.27 0.00
N ASP A 42 3.75 6.93 -1.06
CA ASP A 42 4.89 7.86 -1.09
C ASP A 42 4.59 9.17 -0.35
N ALA A 43 3.34 9.66 -0.40
CA ALA A 43 2.91 10.81 0.38
C ALA A 43 3.03 10.57 1.89
N LEU A 44 2.94 9.31 2.33
CA LEU A 44 3.15 8.92 3.73
C LEU A 44 4.62 8.93 4.14
N LEU A 45 5.55 8.82 3.20
CA LEU A 45 6.99 8.92 3.48
C LEU A 45 7.41 10.37 3.79
N LEU A 46 6.52 11.34 3.53
CA LEU A 46 6.73 12.75 3.84
C LEU A 46 6.32 13.11 5.27
N LEU A 47 5.56 12.24 5.93
CA LEU A 47 5.25 12.37 7.35
C LEU A 47 6.53 12.19 8.18
N PRO A 48 6.60 12.78 9.39
CA PRO A 48 7.71 12.53 10.31
C PRO A 48 7.94 11.01 10.43
N PRO A 49 9.20 10.54 10.37
CA PRO A 49 9.48 9.12 10.39
C PRO A 49 8.84 8.51 11.64
N LEU A 50 7.93 7.57 11.42
CA LEU A 50 7.43 6.69 12.47
C LEU A 50 8.64 6.01 13.11
N LEU A 51 8.61 5.82 14.44
CA LEU A 51 9.69 5.20 15.24
C LEU A 51 10.15 3.82 14.75
N HIS A 52 9.44 3.22 13.78
CA HIS A 52 9.80 1.97 13.12
C HIS A 52 9.53 2.10 11.61
N PRO A 53 10.55 2.00 10.73
CA PRO A 53 10.30 1.94 9.31
C PRO A 53 9.46 0.69 8.99
N PRO A 54 8.41 0.81 8.15
CA PRO A 54 7.58 -0.33 7.80
C PRO A 54 8.45 -1.39 7.12
N ARG A 55 8.50 -2.59 7.70
CA ARG A 55 9.10 -3.74 7.03
C ARG A 55 8.12 -4.18 5.94
N PHE A 56 8.44 -3.86 4.70
CA PHE A 56 7.69 -4.40 3.57
C PHE A 56 7.89 -5.91 3.52
N ALA A 57 6.79 -6.67 3.46
CA ALA A 57 6.86 -8.09 3.23
C ALA A 57 7.26 -8.35 1.76
N GLY A 58 8.17 -9.31 1.54
CA GLY A 58 8.66 -9.68 0.20
C GLY A 58 10.03 -9.11 -0.13
N THR A 59 10.66 -9.67 -1.17
CA THR A 59 11.93 -9.20 -1.73
C THR A 59 11.79 -8.94 -3.23
N LYS A 60 12.55 -7.98 -3.75
CA LYS A 60 12.69 -7.69 -5.19
C LYS A 60 13.92 -8.36 -5.80
N ASP A 61 14.67 -9.13 -5.02
CA ASP A 61 15.91 -9.76 -5.45
C ASP A 61 15.65 -10.78 -6.57
N VAL A 62 16.52 -10.78 -7.58
CA VAL A 62 16.44 -11.68 -8.73
C VAL A 62 17.65 -12.62 -8.77
N PRO A 63 17.49 -13.88 -9.21
CA PRO A 63 16.25 -14.50 -9.69
C PRO A 63 15.31 -14.91 -8.54
N ALA A 64 14.05 -14.49 -8.61
CA ALA A 64 13.05 -14.87 -7.62
C ALA A 64 12.61 -16.32 -7.84
N LYS A 65 12.81 -17.16 -6.81
CA LYS A 65 12.40 -18.58 -6.82
C LYS A 65 11.07 -18.74 -6.11
N TYR A 66 10.09 -19.33 -6.78
CA TYR A 66 8.74 -19.51 -6.26
C TYR A 66 8.37 -20.99 -6.10
N LYS A 67 7.54 -21.28 -5.10
CA LYS A 67 6.90 -22.59 -4.88
C LYS A 67 5.42 -22.36 -4.64
N LEU A 68 4.56 -23.18 -5.24
CA LEU A 68 3.10 -23.07 -5.06
C LEU A 68 2.72 -23.36 -3.61
N LYS A 69 2.21 -22.34 -2.91
CA LYS A 69 1.72 -22.46 -1.52
C LYS A 69 0.23 -22.74 -1.45
N ALA A 70 -0.57 -21.98 -2.21
CA ALA A 70 -2.01 -22.13 -2.26
C ALA A 70 -2.59 -21.52 -3.55
N PHE A 71 -3.82 -21.91 -3.89
CA PHE A 71 -4.61 -21.28 -4.95
C PHE A 71 -6.10 -21.33 -4.62
N ILE A 72 -6.86 -20.38 -5.17
CA ILE A 72 -8.32 -20.31 -5.07
C ILE A 72 -8.88 -20.59 -6.46
N LEU A 73 -9.89 -21.46 -6.56
CA LEU A 73 -10.59 -21.75 -7.80
C LEU A 73 -12.06 -21.36 -7.69
N HIS A 74 -12.62 -20.83 -8.78
CA HIS A 74 -14.05 -20.69 -8.98
C HIS A 74 -14.56 -21.88 -9.80
N LYS A 75 -15.43 -22.71 -9.22
CA LYS A 75 -16.03 -23.87 -9.87
C LYS A 75 -17.41 -23.51 -10.40
N GLY A 76 -17.52 -23.30 -11.70
CA GLY A 76 -18.77 -23.02 -12.40
C GLY A 76 -18.52 -22.29 -13.73
N PRO A 77 -19.43 -22.38 -14.70
CA PRO A 77 -19.28 -21.73 -16.00
C PRO A 77 -19.64 -20.24 -15.99
N SER A 78 -20.29 -19.75 -14.93
CA SER A 78 -20.77 -18.38 -14.81
C SER A 78 -19.82 -17.54 -13.96
N VAL A 79 -19.65 -16.26 -14.31
CA VAL A 79 -18.93 -15.30 -13.45
C VAL A 79 -19.81 -14.76 -12.31
N HIS A 80 -21.12 -14.92 -12.43
CA HIS A 80 -22.10 -14.44 -11.44
C HIS A 80 -22.53 -15.53 -10.46
N SER A 81 -22.13 -16.80 -10.68
CA SER A 81 -22.52 -17.93 -9.85
C SER A 81 -21.56 -19.12 -9.96
N GLY A 82 -21.32 -19.78 -8.81
CA GLY A 82 -20.49 -20.98 -8.72
C GLY A 82 -20.02 -21.23 -7.28
N HIS A 83 -18.97 -22.05 -7.13
CA HIS A 83 -18.44 -22.45 -5.83
C HIS A 83 -16.95 -22.18 -5.72
N TYR A 84 -16.53 -21.42 -4.71
CA TYR A 84 -15.11 -21.13 -4.47
C TYR A 84 -14.46 -22.19 -3.58
N VAL A 85 -13.30 -22.71 -3.99
CA VAL A 85 -12.49 -23.65 -3.20
C VAL A 85 -11.06 -23.14 -3.08
N ALA A 86 -10.52 -23.10 -1.86
CA ALA A 86 -9.11 -22.82 -1.61
C ALA A 86 -8.35 -24.12 -1.31
N HIS A 87 -7.31 -24.39 -2.09
CA HIS A 87 -6.38 -25.49 -1.81
C HIS A 87 -5.10 -24.91 -1.23
N ILE A 88 -4.71 -25.40 -0.05
CA ILE A 88 -3.52 -24.93 0.67
C ILE A 88 -2.57 -26.12 0.87
N ARG A 89 -1.30 -25.95 0.50
CA ARG A 89 -0.26 -26.92 0.79
C ARG A 89 0.15 -26.82 2.26
N ALA A 90 -0.31 -27.77 3.06
CA ALA A 90 0.10 -27.96 4.45
C ALA A 90 1.51 -28.58 4.54
N GLY A 91 2.30 -28.21 5.56
CA GLY A 91 3.62 -28.79 5.85
C GLY A 91 4.85 -28.01 5.37
N ASP A 92 4.66 -26.86 4.70
CA ASP A 92 5.76 -25.94 4.37
C ASP A 92 5.71 -24.70 5.31
N ALA A 93 5.60 -24.90 6.63
CA ALA A 93 5.61 -23.83 7.64
C ALA A 93 7.00 -23.69 8.25
#